data_AF-A0A200H538-F1
#
_entry.id   AF-A0A200H538-F1
#
_cell.length_a   1.000
_cell.length_b   1.000
_cell.length_c   1.000
_cell.angle_alpha   90.00
_cell.angle_beta   90.00
_cell.angle_gamma   90.00
#
_symmetry.space_group_name_H-M   'P 1'
#
loop_
_entity.id
_entity.type
_entity.pdbx_description
1 polymer ?
#
loop_
_entity_poly.entity_id
_entity_poly.type
_entity_poly.pdbx_seq_one_letter_code
_entity_poly.pdbx_strand_id
1 'polypeptide(L)'
;MKTVRKPLPMSSTDLTLVQSVREDPAYREALAAASGRSLGDHPSEASVLRAIFEAGAASVREHVEAVGYAELGAQRGTESRRIARRRRPAWADED
;
A
#
# COMPACT_ATOMS: atom_id res chain seq x y z
N MET A 1 26.22 -23.65 -21.88
CA MET A 1 24.75 -23.71 -22.01
C MET A 1 24.17 -22.38 -21.56
N LYS A 2 23.48 -21.65 -22.46
CA LYS A 2 22.75 -20.42 -22.09
C LYS A 2 21.38 -20.84 -21.55
N THR A 3 21.12 -20.64 -20.27
CA THR A 3 19.81 -20.90 -19.67
C THR A 3 18.81 -19.90 -20.23
N VAL A 4 17.95 -20.35 -21.14
CA VAL A 4 16.84 -19.52 -21.65
C VAL A 4 15.85 -19.36 -20.51
N ARG A 5 15.68 -18.13 -20.01
CA ARG A 5 14.68 -17.85 -18.99
C ARG A 5 13.30 -18.04 -19.61
N LYS A 6 12.45 -18.84 -18.97
CA LYS A 6 11.04 -18.93 -19.34
C LYS A 6 10.42 -17.54 -19.15
N PRO A 7 9.76 -16.96 -20.16
CA PRO A 7 9.12 -15.66 -20.01
C PRO A 7 8.08 -15.73 -18.89
N LEU A 8 7.94 -14.64 -18.12
CA LEU A 8 6.89 -14.53 -17.11
C LEU A 8 5.53 -14.70 -17.79
N PRO A 9 4.58 -15.43 -17.19
CA PRO A 9 3.22 -15.51 -17.71
C PRO A 9 2.53 -14.15 -17.46
N MET A 10 2.65 -13.25 -18.42
CA MET A 10 2.00 -11.94 -18.41
C MET A 10 0.75 -11.97 -19.28
N SER A 11 -0.34 -11.39 -18.79
CA SER A 11 -1.52 -11.14 -19.59
C SER A 11 -1.27 -10.01 -20.59
N SER A 12 -2.12 -9.89 -21.62
CA SER A 12 -2.07 -8.76 -22.55
C SER A 12 -2.21 -7.41 -21.82
N THR A 13 -3.06 -7.35 -20.80
CA THR A 13 -3.25 -6.16 -19.96
C THR A 13 -1.97 -5.76 -19.25
N ASP A 14 -1.22 -6.71 -18.70
CA ASP A 14 0.03 -6.44 -18.00
C ASP A 14 1.08 -5.84 -18.94
N LEU A 15 1.15 -6.38 -20.17
CA LEU A 15 2.07 -5.89 -21.19
C LEU A 15 1.73 -4.45 -21.61
N THR A 16 0.43 -4.14 -21.80
CA THR A 16 -0.03 -2.78 -22.11
C THR A 16 0.29 -1.81 -20.99
N LEU A 17 0.12 -2.21 -19.73
CA LEU A 17 0.47 -1.37 -18.58
C LEU A 17 1.97 -1.07 -18.55
N VAL A 18 2.80 -2.11 -18.68
CA VAL A 18 4.26 -1.96 -18.73
C VAL A 18 4.67 -1.04 -19.87
N GLN A 19 4.06 -1.18 -21.04
CA GLN A 19 4.32 -0.32 -22.19
C GLN A 19 3.92 1.13 -21.91
N SER A 20 2.75 1.36 -21.31
CA SER A 20 2.27 2.69 -20.94
C SER A 20 3.24 3.38 -19.98
N VAL A 21 3.78 2.68 -18.97
CA VAL A 21 4.79 3.23 -18.07
C VAL A 21 6.11 3.57 -18.79
N ARG A 22 6.49 2.79 -19.81
CA ARG A 22 7.72 3.05 -20.57
C ARG A 22 7.59 4.24 -21.52
N GLU A 23 6.40 4.49 -22.04
CA GLU A 23 6.15 5.51 -23.07
C GLU A 23 5.68 6.82 -22.47
N ASP A 24 4.84 6.78 -21.43
CA ASP A 24 4.17 7.95 -20.88
C ASP A 24 4.80 8.40 -19.54
N PRO A 25 5.30 9.65 -19.44
CA PRO A 25 5.82 10.20 -18.20
C PRO A 25 4.78 10.28 -17.08
N ALA A 26 3.49 10.50 -17.40
CA ALA A 26 2.44 10.56 -16.38
C ALA A 26 2.29 9.22 -15.64
N TYR A 27 2.41 8.10 -16.36
CA TYR A 27 2.44 6.77 -15.75
C TYR A 27 3.69 6.55 -14.89
N ARG A 28 4.85 7.09 -15.31
CA ARG A 28 6.08 7.02 -14.50
C ARG A 28 5.97 7.82 -13.21
N GLU A 29 5.42 9.02 -13.28
CA GLU A 29 5.22 9.88 -12.10
C GLU A 29 4.26 9.24 -11.10
N ALA A 30 3.13 8.70 -11.59
CA ALA A 30 2.18 7.99 -10.75
C ALA A 30 2.82 6.77 -10.06
N LEU A 31 3.59 5.98 -10.80
CA LEU A 31 4.29 4.83 -10.23
C LEU A 31 5.41 5.24 -9.27
N ALA A 32 6.08 6.37 -9.52
CA ALA A 32 7.09 6.91 -8.61
C ALA A 32 6.48 7.38 -7.30
N ALA A 33 5.30 8.02 -7.35
CA ALA A 33 4.55 8.40 -6.16
C ALA A 33 4.11 7.17 -5.34
N ALA A 34 3.69 6.08 -6.00
CA ALA A 34 3.25 4.86 -5.32
C ALA A 34 4.40 3.98 -4.80
N SER A 35 5.53 3.91 -5.51
CA SER A 35 6.67 3.06 -5.14
C SER A 35 7.76 3.77 -4.34
N GLY A 36 7.74 5.10 -4.29
CA GLY A 36 8.83 5.92 -3.76
C GLY A 36 10.11 5.88 -4.62
N ARG A 37 10.04 5.36 -5.86
CA ARG A 37 11.19 5.27 -6.76
C ARG A 37 10.93 5.97 -8.08
N SER A 38 11.82 6.89 -8.42
CA SER A 38 11.85 7.49 -9.75
C SER A 38 12.37 6.49 -10.79
N LEU A 39 11.70 6.46 -11.94
CA LEU A 39 12.15 5.77 -13.14
C LEU A 39 12.75 6.80 -14.09
N GLY A 40 13.87 6.47 -14.74
CA GLY A 40 14.43 7.32 -15.79
C GLY A 40 13.53 7.38 -17.03
N ASP A 41 13.91 8.21 -18.01
CA ASP A 41 13.09 8.48 -19.21
C ASP A 41 12.81 7.26 -20.08
N HIS A 42 13.74 6.30 -20.09
CA HIS A 42 13.64 5.04 -20.83
C HIS A 42 13.89 3.85 -19.90
N PRO A 43 12.94 3.54 -19.00
CA PRO A 43 13.15 2.48 -18.04
C PRO A 43 13.12 1.13 -18.74
N SER A 44 13.98 0.22 -18.27
CA SER A 44 13.92 -1.17 -18.72
C SER A 44 12.63 -1.82 -18.23
N GLU A 45 12.12 -2.81 -18.97
CA GLU A 45 10.95 -3.59 -18.53
C GLU A 45 11.15 -4.18 -17.13
N ALA A 46 12.34 -4.69 -16.83
CA ALA A 46 12.66 -5.22 -15.51
C ALA A 46 12.57 -4.14 -14.40
N SER A 47 12.99 -2.90 -14.70
CA SER A 47 12.87 -1.77 -13.77
C SER A 47 11.41 -1.40 -13.52
N VAL A 48 10.59 -1.37 -14.57
CA VAL A 48 9.14 -1.10 -14.46
C VAL A 48 8.45 -2.18 -13.64
N LEU A 49 8.66 -3.45 -13.97
CA LEU A 49 8.08 -4.58 -13.23
C LEU A 49 8.51 -4.57 -11.76
N ARG A 50 9.77 -4.23 -11.48
CA ARG A 50 10.26 -4.12 -10.11
C ARG A 50 9.55 -3.00 -9.34
N ALA A 51 9.39 -1.84 -9.96
CA ALA A 51 8.69 -0.71 -9.34
C ALA A 51 7.21 -1.03 -9.08
N ILE A 52 6.52 -1.69 -10.04
CA ILE A 52 5.13 -2.16 -9.86
C ILE A 52 5.03 -3.14 -8.69
N PHE A 53 5.95 -4.11 -8.61
CA PHE A 53 5.97 -5.08 -7.52
C PHE A 53 6.18 -4.41 -6.16
N GLU A 54 7.11 -3.46 -6.08
CA GLU A 54 7.40 -2.74 -4.83
C GLU A 54 6.25 -1.83 -4.40
N ALA A 55 5.60 -1.12 -5.33
CA ALA A 55 4.38 -0.37 -5.07
C ALA A 55 3.26 -1.27 -4.53
N GLY A 56 3.05 -2.42 -5.15
CA GLY A 56 2.05 -3.40 -4.70
C GLY A 56 2.36 -3.92 -3.29
N ALA A 57 3.62 -4.26 -3.01
CA ALA A 57 4.04 -4.73 -1.68
C ALA A 57 3.88 -3.64 -0.60
N ALA A 58 4.19 -2.38 -0.93
CA ALA A 58 3.97 -1.25 -0.04
C ALA A 58 2.47 -1.05 0.25
N SER A 59 1.63 -1.05 -0.78
CA SER A 59 0.18 -0.89 -0.65
C SER A 59 -0.45 -2.00 0.21
N VAL A 60 -0.01 -3.25 0.07
CA VAL A 60 -0.49 -4.35 0.93
C VAL A 60 -0.09 -4.12 2.38
N ARG A 61 1.14 -3.66 2.65
CA ARG A 61 1.59 -3.36 4.01
C ARG A 61 0.77 -2.23 4.62
N GLU A 62 0.60 -1.12 3.91
CA GLU A 62 -0.20 0.03 4.36
C GLU A 62 -1.64 -0.38 4.66
N HIS A 63 -2.24 -1.24 3.84
CA HIS A 63 -3.58 -1.75 4.07
C HIS A 63 -3.66 -2.57 5.37
N VAL A 64 -2.71 -3.48 5.58
CA VAL A 64 -2.66 -4.30 6.80
C VAL A 64 -2.46 -3.43 8.04
N GLU A 65 -1.57 -2.44 7.97
CA GLU A 65 -1.32 -1.49 9.07
C GLU A 65 -2.59 -0.68 9.38
N ALA A 66 -3.26 -0.15 8.36
CA ALA A 66 -4.50 0.61 8.54
C ALA A 66 -5.61 -0.22 9.21
N VAL A 67 -5.79 -1.47 8.79
CA VAL A 67 -6.75 -2.40 9.41
C VAL A 67 -6.38 -2.68 10.86
N GLY A 68 -5.11 -3.02 11.13
CA GLY A 68 -4.65 -3.31 12.49
C GLY A 68 -4.78 -2.12 13.45
N TYR A 69 -4.47 -0.90 12.98
CA TYR A 69 -4.67 0.31 13.78
C TYR A 69 -6.14 0.60 14.05
N ALA A 70 -7.03 0.36 13.08
CA ALA A 70 -8.46 0.51 13.30
C ALA A 70 -8.98 -0.47 14.37
N GLU A 71 -8.52 -1.72 14.35
CA GLU A 71 -8.87 -2.72 15.36
C GLU A 71 -8.38 -2.35 16.76
N LEU A 72 -7.11 -1.92 16.89
CA LEU A 72 -6.55 -1.46 18.17
C LEU A 72 -7.29 -0.23 18.71
N GLY A 73 -7.66 0.70 17.83
CA GLY A 73 -8.48 1.86 18.18
C GLY A 73 -9.86 1.46 18.70
N ALA A 74 -10.51 0.49 18.04
CA ALA A 74 -11.80 -0.04 18.46
C ALA A 74 -11.72 -0.71 19.86
N GLN A 75 -10.67 -1.50 20.12
CA GLN A 75 -10.43 -2.14 21.41
C GLN A 75 -10.16 -1.13 22.53
N ARG A 76 -9.38 -0.07 22.27
CA ARG A 76 -9.22 1.01 23.26
C ARG A 76 -10.54 1.74 23.52
N GLY A 77 -11.32 2.04 22.49
CA GLY A 77 -12.61 2.71 22.64
C GLY A 77 -13.65 1.90 23.42
N THR A 78 -13.66 0.56 23.29
CA THR A 78 -14.52 -0.31 24.10
C THR A 78 -14.06 -0.33 25.56
N GLU A 79 -12.76 -0.43 25.82
CA GLU A 79 -12.21 -0.44 27.18
C GLU A 79 -12.41 0.91 27.89
N SER A 80 -12.15 2.04 27.22
CA SER A 80 -12.42 3.38 27.79
C SER A 80 -13.90 3.57 28.13
N ARG A 81 -14.82 3.10 27.28
CA ARG A 81 -16.27 3.15 27.58
C ARG A 81 -16.64 2.26 28.76
N ARG A 82 -16.01 1.09 28.90
CA ARG A 82 -16.22 0.19 30.04
C ARG A 82 -15.74 0.83 31.35
N ILE A 83 -14.57 1.47 31.34
CA ILE A 83 -14.02 2.17 32.51
C ILE A 83 -14.89 3.38 32.88
N ALA A 84 -15.28 4.20 31.89
CA ALA A 84 -16.14 5.37 32.12
C ALA A 84 -17.49 4.99 32.74
N ARG A 85 -18.11 3.87 32.31
CA ARG A 85 -19.34 3.34 32.90
C ARG A 85 -19.18 2.86 34.35
N ARG A 86 -17.97 2.48 34.76
CA ARG A 86 -17.67 2.03 36.14
C ARG A 86 -17.31 3.17 37.08
N ARG A 87 -16.93 4.32 36.54
CA ARG A 87 -16.62 5.52 37.33
C ARG A 87 -17.90 6.31 37.54
N ARG A 88 -18.28 6.54 38.80
CA ARG A 88 -19.31 7.53 39.13
C ARG A 88 -18.80 8.90 38.62
N PRO A 89 -19.60 9.64 37.83
CA PRO A 89 -19.19 10.96 37.35
C PRO A 89 -18.95 11.90 38.53
N ALA A 90 -17.93 12.77 38.44
CA ALA A 90 -17.55 13.66 39.54
C ALA A 90 -18.67 14.65 39.94
N TRP A 91 -19.55 15.01 39.01
CA TRP A 91 -20.71 15.89 39.24
C TRP A 91 -21.89 15.17 39.92
N ALA A 92 -21.86 13.83 40.04
CA ALA A 92 -22.93 13.07 40.67
C ALA A 92 -22.90 13.13 42.22
N ASP A 93 -21.94 13.87 42.79
CA ASP A 93 -21.77 14.14 44.22
C ASP A 93 -21.82 15.66 44.54
N GLU A 94 -22.18 16.50 43.56
CA GLU A 94 -22.47 17.92 43.79
C GLU A 94 -23.96 18.09 44.13
N ASP A 95 -24.26 18.17 45.43
CA ASP A 95 -25.52 18.70 45.98
C ASP A 95 -25.39 20.19 46.30
#